data_AF-W1YA17-F1
#
_entry.id   AF-W1YA17-F1
#
_cell.length_a   1.000
_cell.length_b   1.000
_cell.length_c   1.000
_cell.angle_alpha   90.00
_cell.angle_beta   90.00
_cell.angle_gamma   90.00
#
_symmetry.space_group_name_H-M   'P 1'
#
loop_
_entity.id
_entity.type
_entity.pdbx_description
1 polymer ?
#
loop_
_entity_poly.entity_id
_entity_poly.type
_entity_poly.pdbx_seq_one_letter_code
_entity_poly.pdbx_strand_id
1 'polypeptide(L)'
;SDKRLLTTLVYGVIQHRLTFDYWLTSFIKQKKIEPWVRELLYTALFQLQYLDKIPQHAIFNESIEVAKTLGHIGTAKFVTAILHNISRQGLPDINAIQNPIQRLSVEAS
;
A
#
# COMPACT_ATOMS: atom_id res chain seq x y z
N SER A 1 -18.44 -3.07 14.72
CA SER A 1 -18.21 -3.14 13.27
C SER A 1 -16.79 -2.68 12.93
N ASP A 2 -16.40 -1.51 13.41
CA ASP A 2 -15.12 -0.87 13.06
C ASP A 2 -13.90 -1.49 13.73
N LYS A 3 -14.03 -1.95 14.99
CA LYS A 3 -12.95 -2.66 15.69
C LYS A 3 -12.46 -3.88 14.90
N ARG A 4 -13.38 -4.66 14.34
CA ARG A 4 -13.04 -5.85 13.55
C ARG A 4 -12.31 -5.46 12.25
N LEU A 5 -12.78 -4.41 11.57
CA LEU A 5 -12.15 -3.92 10.34
C LEU A 5 -10.72 -3.42 10.61
N LEU A 6 -10.54 -2.64 11.69
CA LEU A 6 -9.24 -2.15 12.10
C LEU A 6 -8.28 -3.32 12.43
N THR A 7 -8.76 -4.31 13.17
CA THR A 7 -7.99 -5.52 13.48
C THR A 7 -7.57 -6.26 12.21
N THR A 8 -8.49 -6.50 11.28
CA THR A 8 -8.19 -7.13 9.99
C THR A 8 -7.15 -6.34 9.20
N LEU A 9 -7.26 -5.01 9.16
CA LEU A 9 -6.34 -4.15 8.45
C LEU A 9 -4.93 -4.19 9.05
N VAL A 10 -4.81 -4.08 10.38
CA VAL A 10 -3.51 -4.14 11.06
C VAL A 10 -2.84 -5.49 10.85
N TYR A 11 -3.55 -6.60 11.10
CA TYR A 11 -2.98 -7.93 10.91
C TYR A 11 -2.65 -8.19 9.44
N GLY A 12 -3.50 -7.78 8.51
CA GLY A 12 -3.26 -7.91 7.07
C GLY A 12 -2.03 -7.14 6.59
N VAL A 13 -1.83 -5.90 7.07
CA VAL A 13 -0.65 -5.11 6.76
C VAL A 13 0.63 -5.73 7.32
N ILE A 14 0.59 -6.25 8.54
CA ILE A 14 1.73 -6.95 9.14
C ILE A 14 2.07 -8.21 8.36
N GLN A 15 1.04 -9.00 8.03
CA GLN A 15 1.16 -10.27 7.33
C GLN A 15 1.81 -10.07 5.94
N HIS A 16 1.29 -9.15 5.11
CA HIS A 16 1.74 -8.96 3.72
C HIS A 16 2.84 -7.89 3.56
N ARG A 17 3.53 -7.51 4.63
CA ARG A 17 4.47 -6.37 4.64
C ARG A 17 5.56 -6.46 3.57
N LEU A 18 6.16 -7.64 3.39
CA LEU A 18 7.22 -7.85 2.40
C LEU A 18 6.69 -7.69 0.97
N THR A 19 5.48 -8.17 0.71
CA THR A 19 4.77 -8.05 -0.56
C THR A 19 4.49 -6.60 -0.90
N PHE A 20 3.99 -5.84 0.07
CA PHE A 20 3.73 -4.42 -0.12
C PHE A 20 5.01 -3.62 -0.31
N ASP A 21 6.10 -3.96 0.37
CA ASP A 21 7.39 -3.34 0.14
C ASP A 21 7.91 -3.58 -1.28
N TYR A 22 7.82 -4.83 -1.74
CA TYR A 22 8.21 -5.22 -3.09
C TYR A 22 7.42 -4.43 -4.15
N TRP A 23 6.09 -4.38 -4.02
CA TRP A 23 5.25 -3.62 -4.94
C TRP A 23 5.53 -2.13 -4.88
N LEU A 24 5.56 -1.54 -3.69
CA LEU A 24 5.70 -0.10 -3.50
C LEU A 24 7.04 0.43 -4.05
N THR A 25 8.11 -0.36 -3.95
CA THR A 25 9.46 0.01 -4.41
C THR A 25 9.49 0.41 -5.88
N SER A 26 8.71 -0.27 -6.73
CA SER A 26 8.57 0.05 -8.17
C SER A 26 7.96 1.43 -8.43
N PHE A 27 7.13 1.94 -7.52
CA PHE A 27 6.44 3.22 -7.68
C PHE A 27 7.19 4.40 -7.07
N ILE A 28 7.95 4.18 -6.00
CA ILE A 28 8.68 5.25 -5.31
C ILE A 28 10.06 5.55 -5.91
N LYS A 29 10.55 4.74 -6.87
CA LYS A 29 11.82 4.92 -7.59
C LYS A 29 13.00 5.23 -6.64
N GLN A 30 13.13 4.43 -5.57
CA GLN A 30 14.19 4.55 -4.56
C GLN A 30 14.19 5.87 -3.75
N LYS A 31 13.13 6.69 -3.84
CA LYS A 31 12.98 7.86 -2.97
C LYS A 31 12.82 7.41 -1.52
N LYS A 32 13.52 8.08 -0.62
CA LYS A 32 13.23 7.98 0.82
C LYS A 32 11.87 8.64 1.07
N ILE A 33 10.97 7.89 1.69
CA ILE A 33 9.65 8.37 2.14
C ILE A 33 9.59 8.25 3.66
N GLU A 34 8.82 9.12 4.30
CA GLU A 34 8.64 9.05 5.73
C GLU A 34 7.98 7.72 6.13
N PRO A 35 8.37 7.12 7.28
CA PRO A 35 7.86 5.81 7.69
C PRO A 35 6.33 5.74 7.74
N TRP A 36 5.66 6.77 8.25
CA TRP A 36 4.19 6.77 8.34
C TRP A 36 3.51 6.85 6.96
N VAL A 37 4.13 7.52 5.98
CA VAL A 37 3.61 7.57 4.59
C VAL A 37 3.68 6.19 3.97
N ARG A 38 4.71 5.41 4.30
CA ARG A 38 4.84 4.02 3.87
C ARG A 38 3.73 3.16 4.46
N GLU A 39 3.45 3.26 5.75
CA GLU A 39 2.35 2.53 6.40
C GLU A 39 0.98 2.90 5.82
N LEU A 40 0.77 4.18 5.50
CA LEU A 40 -0.43 4.65 4.84
C LEU A 40 -0.62 3.97 3.46
N LEU A 41 0.46 3.89 2.68
CA LEU A 41 0.43 3.25 1.36
C LEU A 41 0.26 1.72 1.46
N TYR A 42 0.84 1.07 2.47
CA TYR A 42 0.61 -0.35 2.74
C TYR A 42 -0.85 -0.62 3.12
N THR A 43 -1.43 0.27 3.92
CA THR A 43 -2.85 0.20 4.28
C THR A 43 -3.74 0.29 3.03
N ALA A 44 -3.47 1.28 2.16
CA ALA A 44 -4.19 1.45 0.91
C ALA A 44 -4.04 0.23 -0.01
N LEU A 45 -2.83 -0.33 -0.13
CA LEU A 45 -2.58 -1.56 -0.90
C LEU A 45 -3.36 -2.75 -0.35
N PHE A 46 -3.38 -2.93 0.97
CA PHE A 46 -4.15 -4.00 1.60
C PHE A 46 -5.65 -3.87 1.30
N GLN A 47 -6.21 -2.65 1.47
CA GLN A 47 -7.61 -2.40 1.17
C GLN A 47 -7.93 -2.67 -0.32
N LEU A 48 -7.06 -2.25 -1.24
CA LEU A 48 -7.24 -2.45 -2.68
C LEU A 48 -7.17 -3.91 -3.11
N GLN A 49 -6.31 -4.72 -2.49
CA GLN A 49 -6.06 -6.10 -2.92
C GLN A 49 -6.91 -7.13 -2.19
N TYR A 50 -7.33 -6.86 -0.96
CA TYR A 50 -7.92 -7.88 -0.10
C TYR A 50 -9.30 -7.51 0.46
N LEU A 51 -9.79 -6.27 0.27
CA LEU A 51 -11.08 -5.83 0.78
C LEU A 51 -12.06 -5.45 -0.33
N ASP A 52 -12.69 -6.46 -0.95
CA ASP A 52 -13.64 -6.31 -2.07
C ASP A 52 -14.81 -5.36 -1.81
N LYS A 53 -15.16 -5.14 -0.53
CA LYS A 53 -16.31 -4.32 -0.12
C LYS A 53 -16.02 -2.83 -0.09
N ILE A 54 -14.76 -2.41 -0.19
CA ILE A 54 -14.38 -1.00 -0.11
C ILE A 54 -14.08 -0.50 -1.52
N PRO A 55 -14.85 0.46 -2.06
CA PRO A 55 -14.62 0.93 -3.41
C PRO A 55 -13.31 1.73 -3.49
N GLN A 56 -12.60 1.59 -4.61
CA GLN A 56 -11.29 2.23 -4.84
C GLN A 56 -11.28 3.74 -4.53
N HIS A 57 -12.31 4.48 -4.95
CA HIS A 57 -12.37 5.93 -4.73
C HIS A 57 -12.44 6.29 -3.24
N ALA A 58 -13.06 5.44 -2.39
CA ALA A 58 -13.10 5.67 -0.95
C ALA A 58 -11.72 5.49 -0.31
N ILE A 59 -10.99 4.44 -0.71
CA ILE A 59 -9.60 4.19 -0.26
C ILE A 59 -8.69 5.36 -0.64
N PHE A 60 -8.84 5.87 -1.87
CA PHE A 60 -8.07 7.02 -2.35
C PHE A 60 -8.38 8.28 -1.55
N ASN A 61 -9.67 8.59 -1.37
CA ASN A 61 -10.09 9.76 -0.61
C ASN A 61 -9.57 9.70 0.82
N GLU A 62 -9.76 8.58 1.52
CA GLU A 62 -9.27 8.39 2.89
C GLU A 62 -7.75 8.58 2.98
N SER A 63 -6.99 7.93 2.09
CA SER A 63 -5.53 8.04 2.07
C SER A 63 -5.04 9.47 1.83
N ILE A 64 -5.73 10.20 0.94
CA ILE A 64 -5.40 11.60 0.63
C ILE A 64 -5.70 12.50 1.83
N GLU A 65 -6.83 12.30 2.50
CA GLU A 65 -7.18 13.08 3.70
C GLU A 65 -6.19 12.82 4.84
N VAL A 66 -5.81 11.56 5.11
CA VAL A 66 -4.77 11.25 6.11
C VAL A 66 -3.46 11.95 5.76
N ALA A 67 -3.05 11.94 4.49
CA ALA A 67 -1.82 12.60 4.05
C ALA A 67 -1.87 14.13 4.19
N LYS A 68 -3.05 14.75 4.02
CA LYS A 68 -3.27 16.19 4.28
C LYS A 68 -3.23 16.51 5.77
N THR A 69 -3.78 15.63 6.61
CA THR A 69 -3.86 15.84 8.06
C THR A 69 -2.51 15.67 8.75
N LEU A 70 -1.74 14.64 8.38
CA LEU A 70 -0.47 14.31 9.05
C LEU A 70 0.74 14.97 8.40
N GLY A 71 0.63 15.37 7.13
CA GLY A 71 1.72 15.94 6.35
C GLY A 71 1.42 17.34 5.84
N HIS A 72 2.09 17.72 4.77
CA HIS A 72 1.86 18.98 4.06
C HIS A 72 1.27 18.72 2.67
N ILE A 73 0.91 19.78 1.95
CA ILE A 73 0.33 19.70 0.59
C ILE A 73 1.17 18.83 -0.35
N GLY A 74 2.51 18.89 -0.25
CA GLY A 74 3.41 18.02 -1.01
C GLY A 74 3.23 16.52 -0.73
N THR A 75 2.98 16.12 0.52
CA THR A 75 2.77 14.72 0.92
C THR A 75 1.46 14.20 0.36
N ALA A 76 0.39 14.99 0.45
CA ALA A 76 -0.89 14.66 -0.14
C ALA A 76 -0.76 14.44 -1.66
N LYS A 77 -0.13 15.38 -2.38
CA LYS A 77 0.13 15.24 -3.82
C LYS A 77 0.97 14.00 -4.15
N PHE A 78 1.96 13.68 -3.33
CA PHE A 78 2.81 12.51 -3.50
C PHE A 78 2.00 11.21 -3.34
N VAL A 79 1.22 11.07 -2.27
CA VAL A 79 0.35 9.90 -2.04
C VAL A 79 -0.65 9.73 -3.18
N THR A 80 -1.33 10.81 -3.58
CA THR A 80 -2.25 10.81 -4.74
C THR A 80 -1.55 10.28 -6.00
N ALA A 81 -0.36 10.79 -6.32
CA ALA A 81 0.38 10.38 -7.50
C ALA A 81 0.78 8.89 -7.47
N ILE A 82 1.20 8.38 -6.31
CA ILE A 82 1.54 6.96 -6.15
C ILE A 82 0.31 6.08 -6.34
N LEU A 83 -0.81 6.39 -5.70
CA LEU A 83 -2.05 5.61 -5.82
C LEU A 83 -2.58 5.59 -7.26
N HIS A 84 -2.56 6.73 -7.97
CA HIS A 84 -2.93 6.76 -9.38
C HIS A 84 -1.95 5.97 -10.26
N ASN A 85 -0.65 5.99 -9.97
CA ASN A 85 0.32 5.17 -10.71
C ASN A 85 0.06 3.68 -10.50
N ILE A 86 -0.20 3.25 -9.26
CA ILE A 86 -0.57 1.86 -8.95
C ILE A 86 -1.81 1.44 -9.74
N SER A 87 -2.87 2.24 -9.70
CA SER A 87 -4.12 1.93 -10.40
C SER A 87 -3.96 1.89 -11.93
N ARG A 88 -3.06 2.69 -12.50
CA ARG A 88 -2.84 2.76 -13.95
C ARG A 88 -1.90 1.68 -14.47
N GLN A 89 -0.85 1.37 -13.73
CA GLN A 89 0.21 0.44 -14.16
C GLN A 89 -0.06 -0.99 -13.73
N GLY A 90 -0.91 -1.20 -12.73
CA GLY A 90 -1.05 -2.50 -12.06
C GLY A 90 0.14 -2.79 -11.16
N LEU A 91 0.03 -3.84 -10.34
CA LEU A 91 1.08 -4.24 -9.42
C LEU A 91 2.12 -5.14 -10.12
N PRO A 92 3.41 -5.07 -9.73
CA PRO A 92 4.42 -5.99 -10.21
C PRO A 92 4.05 -7.45 -9.93
N ASP A 93 4.26 -8.32 -10.92
CA ASP A 93 4.06 -9.76 -10.77
C ASP A 93 5.09 -10.35 -9.79
N ILE A 94 4.61 -10.93 -8.70
CA ILE A 94 5.43 -11.59 -7.66
C ILE A 94 6.19 -12.79 -8.25
N ASN A 95 5.62 -13.48 -9.25
CA ASN A 95 6.24 -14.64 -9.88
C ASN A 95 7.53 -14.27 -10.64
N ALA A 96 7.70 -12.99 -10.99
CA ALA A 96 8.89 -12.49 -11.66
C ALA A 96 10.10 -12.35 -10.71
N ILE A 97 9.94 -12.53 -9.39
CA ILE A 97 11.04 -12.48 -8.42
C ILE A 97 11.98 -13.67 -8.67
N GLN A 98 13.19 -13.41 -9.18
CA GLN A 98 14.16 -14.46 -9.50
C GLN A 98 14.72 -15.19 -8.27
N ASN A 99 14.83 -14.49 -7.13
CA ASN A 99 15.33 -15.10 -5.90
C ASN A 99 14.22 -15.95 -5.26
N PRO A 100 14.39 -17.29 -5.17
CA PRO A 100 13.35 -18.19 -4.67
C PRO A 100 13.02 -17.97 -3.20
N ILE A 101 13.99 -17.54 -2.37
CA ILE A 101 13.75 -17.22 -0.96
C ILE A 101 12.88 -15.97 -0.84
N GLN A 102 13.23 -14.92 -1.61
CA GLN A 102 12.44 -13.69 -1.62
C GLN A 102 11.03 -13.93 -2.15
N ARG A 103 10.87 -14.78 -3.18
CA ARG A 103 9.56 -15.17 -3.71
C ARG A 103 8.72 -15.91 -2.67
N LEU A 104 9.29 -16.95 -2.04
CA LEU A 104 8.63 -17.70 -0.97
C LEU A 104 8.22 -16.79 0.20
N SER A 105 9.07 -15.84 0.59
CA SER A 105 8.74 -14.88 1.64
C SER A 105 7.61 -13.92 1.24
N VAL A 106 7.46 -13.59 -0.04
CA VAL A 106 6.40 -12.69 -0.54
C VAL A 106 5.09 -13.44 -0.82
N GLU A 107 5.15 -14.72 -1.23
CA GLU A 107 3.99 -15.57 -1.45
C GLU A 107 3.40 -16.15 -0.15
N ALA A 108 4.26 -16.47 0.83
CA ALA A 108 3.85 -17.07 2.11
C ALA A 108 3.55 -16.03 3.22
N SER A 109 3.81 -14.75 2.94
CA SER A 109 3.41 -13.61 3.76
C SER A 109 1.95 -13.30 3.48
#